data_AF-A0A2J8EVF0-F1
#
_entry.id   AF-A0A2J8EVF0-F1
#
_cell.length_a   1.000
_cell.length_b   1.000
_cell.length_c   1.000
_cell.angle_alpha   90.00
_cell.angle_beta   90.00
_cell.angle_gamma   90.00
#
_symmetry.space_group_name_H-M   'P 1'
#
loop_
_entity.id
_entity.type
_entity.pdbx_description
1 polymer ?
#
loop_
_entity_poly.entity_id
_entity_poly.type
_entity_poly.pdbx_seq_one_letter_code
_entity_poly.pdbx_strand_id
1 'polypeptide(L)'
;MGTRSREDGLPTRALSVVVPPRVVGASNQKVRTSIGSHRDHQLAKMLSRRIARVSTIRSTGAALAAPARRLPTIQQRTFFPDGINDKKTLEAKYPDYPALTEAEDPGMNGGYVNPPFIKRQHRDPYGNWWDKQERRNFGEPVHEDHDLLGIFSPYEYTWTTAGPGALMIGTFVATFLVVVGAIYVTYPDRPTFPREFENGLQRELGGASALRARQEGDEDP
;
A
#
# COMPACT_ATOMS: atom_id res chain seq x y z
N MET A 1 30.37 -26.27 -76.77
CA MET A 1 30.34 -24.99 -77.50
C MET A 1 30.04 -23.90 -76.49
N GLY A 2 30.96 -22.96 -76.26
CA GLY A 2 30.67 -21.68 -75.58
C GLY A 2 30.97 -21.58 -74.08
N THR A 3 32.21 -21.24 -73.76
CA THR A 3 32.66 -20.60 -72.50
C THR A 3 32.15 -19.16 -72.39
N ARG A 4 31.78 -18.67 -71.20
CA ARG A 4 32.06 -17.28 -70.80
C ARG A 4 31.95 -17.02 -69.29
N SER A 5 33.10 -16.74 -68.68
CA SER A 5 33.27 -16.08 -67.40
C SER A 5 32.70 -14.66 -67.44
N ARG A 6 32.16 -14.18 -66.32
CA ARG A 6 32.20 -12.76 -65.96
C ARG A 6 32.16 -12.61 -64.45
N GLU A 7 33.31 -12.23 -63.92
CA GLU A 7 33.45 -11.59 -62.63
C GLU A 7 32.80 -10.21 -62.69
N ASP A 8 32.06 -9.83 -61.66
CA ASP A 8 31.79 -8.43 -61.34
C ASP A 8 31.77 -8.31 -59.81
N GLY A 9 32.87 -7.78 -59.27
CA GLY A 9 33.04 -7.47 -57.86
C GLY A 9 32.25 -6.22 -57.47
N LEU A 10 31.47 -6.34 -56.39
CA LEU A 10 30.79 -5.22 -55.76
C LEU A 10 31.58 -4.79 -54.51
N PRO A 11 31.95 -3.50 -54.35
CA PRO A 11 32.77 -3.06 -53.23
C PRO A 11 31.95 -2.91 -51.94
N THR A 12 32.41 -3.59 -50.89
CA THR A 12 32.02 -3.44 -49.49
C THR A 12 32.32 -2.01 -49.00
N ARG A 13 31.30 -1.16 -48.92
CA ARG A 13 31.40 0.14 -48.23
C ARG A 13 31.20 -0.06 -46.73
N ALA A 14 32.30 0.03 -45.99
CA ALA A 14 32.32 0.16 -44.55
C ALA A 14 31.68 1.49 -44.12
N LEU A 15 30.51 1.43 -43.49
CA LEU A 15 29.91 2.55 -42.77
C LEU A 15 30.63 2.69 -41.42
N SER A 16 31.65 3.55 -41.38
CA SER A 16 32.24 4.05 -40.14
C SER A 16 31.31 5.11 -39.54
N VAL A 17 30.49 4.68 -38.58
CA VAL A 17 29.71 5.61 -37.75
C VAL A 17 30.65 6.19 -36.69
N VAL A 18 31.00 7.46 -36.91
CA VAL A 18 31.78 8.32 -36.01
C VAL A 18 30.98 8.51 -34.71
N VAL A 19 31.56 8.05 -33.60
CA VAL A 19 31.08 8.31 -32.22
C VAL A 19 31.57 9.71 -31.79
N PRO A 20 30.69 10.65 -31.40
CA PRO A 20 31.11 11.95 -30.90
C PRO A 20 31.65 11.86 -29.45
N PRO A 21 32.62 12.71 -29.06
CA PRO A 21 33.19 12.68 -27.72
C PRO A 21 32.22 13.19 -26.65
N ARG A 22 32.20 12.47 -25.54
CA ARG A 22 31.43 12.72 -24.31
C ARG A 22 31.99 13.97 -23.61
N VAL A 23 31.23 15.05 -23.58
CA VAL A 23 31.55 16.26 -22.79
C VAL A 23 31.33 15.94 -21.32
N VAL A 24 32.42 15.92 -20.56
CA VAL A 24 32.43 15.82 -19.09
C VAL A 24 32.01 17.17 -18.52
N GLY A 25 30.80 17.26 -18.00
CA GLY A 25 30.29 18.44 -17.30
C GLY A 25 29.81 18.07 -15.91
N ALA A 26 30.66 18.24 -14.89
CA ALA A 26 30.25 18.29 -13.49
C ALA A 26 31.39 18.82 -12.60
N SER A 27 31.31 20.11 -12.23
CA SER A 27 31.74 20.57 -10.90
C SER A 27 31.23 22.00 -10.67
N ASN A 28 30.09 22.14 -9.98
CA ASN A 28 29.64 23.42 -9.46
C ASN A 28 29.34 23.27 -7.97
N GLN A 29 30.41 23.20 -7.18
CA GLN A 29 30.35 23.17 -5.72
C GLN A 29 30.33 24.61 -5.22
N LYS A 30 29.13 25.13 -4.98
CA LYS A 30 28.94 26.47 -4.41
C LYS A 30 29.14 26.40 -2.89
N VAL A 31 30.36 26.71 -2.47
CA VAL A 31 30.74 27.00 -1.09
C VAL A 31 29.98 28.25 -0.64
N ARG A 32 29.14 28.11 0.39
CA ARG A 32 28.48 29.24 1.06
C ARG A 32 28.99 29.31 2.48
N THR A 33 29.96 30.19 2.69
CA THR A 33 30.42 30.65 4.00
C THR A 33 29.51 31.79 4.47
N SER A 34 28.88 31.63 5.63
CA SER A 34 28.51 32.75 6.50
C SER A 34 28.15 32.22 7.89
N ILE A 35 29.12 32.18 8.80
CA ILE A 35 28.86 32.10 10.24
C ILE A 35 29.42 33.40 10.83
N GLY A 36 28.52 34.38 10.95
CA GLY A 36 28.72 35.60 11.72
C GLY A 36 28.07 35.40 13.08
N SER A 37 28.92 35.51 14.10
CA SER A 37 28.60 35.52 15.54
C SER A 37 27.76 36.73 15.93
N HIS A 38 26.67 36.52 16.68
CA HIS A 38 26.32 37.42 17.78
C HIS A 38 25.34 36.80 18.79
N ARG A 39 25.89 36.59 20.00
CA ARG A 39 25.40 37.08 21.29
C ARG A 39 24.01 36.64 21.79
N ASP A 40 24.11 35.84 22.84
CA ASP A 40 23.62 36.17 24.17
C ASP A 40 22.10 36.27 24.41
N HIS A 41 21.67 35.23 25.13
CA HIS A 41 20.90 35.34 26.36
C HIS A 41 19.43 35.81 26.30
N GLN A 42 18.64 35.06 27.08
CA GLN A 42 17.31 35.38 27.57
C GLN A 42 16.18 35.25 26.55
N LEU A 43 15.48 34.12 26.60
CA LEU A 43 14.05 34.15 26.94
C LEU A 43 13.57 32.74 27.30
N ALA A 44 13.43 32.55 28.61
CA ALA A 44 12.80 31.42 29.24
C ALA A 44 11.36 31.19 28.73
N LYS A 45 11.05 29.95 28.34
CA LYS A 45 9.74 29.30 28.54
C LYS A 45 9.76 27.84 28.11
N MET A 46 10.69 27.05 28.68
CA MET A 46 10.51 25.59 28.68
C MET A 46 9.52 25.22 29.78
N LEU A 47 8.29 24.92 29.35
CA LEU A 47 7.20 24.37 30.14
C LEU A 47 7.65 23.08 30.83
N SER A 48 7.89 23.17 32.14
CA SER A 48 8.13 22.03 33.03
C SER A 48 6.86 21.18 33.14
N ARG A 49 6.73 20.17 32.27
CA ARG A 49 5.72 19.10 32.44
C ARG A 49 6.18 18.16 33.55
N ARG A 50 5.78 18.46 34.79
CA ARG A 50 5.84 17.50 35.91
C ARG A 50 4.78 16.42 35.67
N ILE A 51 5.21 15.26 35.17
CA ILE A 51 4.39 14.04 35.17
C ILE A 51 4.54 13.42 36.56
N ALA A 52 3.49 13.47 37.36
CA ALA A 52 3.40 12.75 38.63
C ALA A 52 3.36 11.24 38.34
N ARG A 53 4.42 10.52 38.71
CA ARG A 53 4.42 9.05 38.77
C ARG A 53 3.88 8.63 40.13
N VAL A 54 2.70 8.03 40.17
CA VAL A 54 2.16 7.38 41.37
C VAL A 54 2.87 6.03 41.52
N SER A 55 3.73 5.90 42.54
CA SER A 55 4.32 4.63 42.95
C SER A 55 3.47 4.00 44.06
N THR A 56 2.65 3.00 43.71
CA THR A 56 2.03 2.11 44.70
C THR A 56 3.01 1.00 45.07
N ILE A 57 3.91 1.30 46.00
CA ILE A 57 4.64 0.29 46.77
C ILE A 57 3.81 0.03 48.03
N ARG A 58 3.26 -1.18 48.16
CA ARG A 58 2.82 -1.73 49.44
C ARG A 58 3.51 -3.06 49.62
N SER A 59 4.63 -3.05 50.34
CA SER A 59 5.26 -4.23 50.90
C SER A 59 4.96 -4.26 52.40
N THR A 60 4.43 -5.38 52.90
CA THR A 60 4.85 -6.05 54.15
C THR A 60 3.91 -7.22 54.48
N GLY A 61 4.47 -8.43 54.37
CA GLY A 61 4.43 -9.43 55.44
C GLY A 61 3.10 -10.05 55.85
N ALA A 62 2.60 -10.98 55.04
CA ALA A 62 2.03 -12.23 55.56
C ALA A 62 2.11 -13.29 54.46
N ALA A 63 3.04 -14.23 54.66
CA ALA A 63 3.17 -15.44 53.88
C ALA A 63 1.89 -16.29 54.06
N LEU A 64 0.88 -16.00 53.25
CA LEU A 64 -0.16 -16.96 52.92
C LEU A 64 0.34 -17.70 51.68
N ALA A 65 0.62 -18.98 51.88
CA ALA A 65 1.02 -19.95 50.88
C ALA A 65 0.44 -19.62 49.49
N ALA A 66 1.28 -19.08 48.60
CA ALA A 66 0.94 -19.04 47.20
C ALA A 66 0.86 -20.49 46.74
N PRO A 67 -0.31 -21.04 46.34
CA PRO A 67 -0.28 -22.29 45.62
C PRO A 67 0.54 -22.01 44.37
N ALA A 68 1.64 -22.76 44.19
CA ALA A 68 2.38 -22.77 42.95
C ALA A 68 1.33 -22.89 41.84
N ARG A 69 1.12 -21.82 41.06
CA ARG A 69 0.33 -21.88 39.84
C ARG A 69 1.12 -22.76 38.91
N ARG A 70 0.99 -24.08 39.09
CA ARG A 70 1.37 -25.08 38.11
C ARG A 70 0.64 -24.64 36.87
N LEU A 71 1.41 -24.21 35.87
CA LEU A 71 0.88 -23.92 34.54
C LEU A 71 0.01 -25.12 34.16
N PRO A 72 -1.18 -24.91 33.58
CA PRO A 72 -1.99 -26.03 33.13
C PRO A 72 -1.09 -26.89 32.25
N THR A 73 -0.89 -28.15 32.64
CA THR A 73 -0.26 -29.16 31.79
C THR A 73 -1.03 -29.10 30.48
N ILE A 74 -0.37 -28.63 29.42
CA ILE A 74 -0.95 -28.54 28.08
C ILE A 74 -1.45 -29.93 27.78
N GLN A 75 -2.77 -30.09 27.84
CA GLN A 75 -3.40 -31.35 27.50
C GLN A 75 -3.26 -31.46 25.98
N GLN A 76 -2.23 -32.16 25.51
CA GLN A 76 -2.09 -32.52 24.11
C GLN A 76 -3.21 -33.51 23.76
N ARG A 77 -4.43 -32.99 23.60
CA ARG A 77 -5.61 -33.75 23.17
C ARG A 77 -5.64 -33.79 21.65
N THR A 78 -4.64 -34.39 21.04
CA THR A 78 -4.74 -34.85 19.65
C THR A 78 -4.98 -36.35 19.70
N PHE A 79 -6.15 -36.81 19.24
CA PHE A 79 -6.54 -38.23 19.16
C PHE A 79 -5.86 -38.95 17.98
N PHE A 80 -4.65 -38.54 17.64
CA PHE A 80 -3.89 -39.13 16.55
C PHE A 80 -2.82 -40.03 17.14
N PRO A 81 -2.59 -41.23 16.57
CA PRO A 81 -1.54 -42.12 17.04
C PRO A 81 -0.18 -41.41 16.97
N ASP A 82 0.69 -41.76 17.91
CA ASP A 82 2.07 -41.25 18.08
C ASP A 82 2.83 -41.16 16.72
N GLY A 83 2.63 -42.11 15.81
CA GLY A 83 3.27 -42.10 14.49
C GLY A 83 2.88 -40.97 13.51
N ILE A 84 1.85 -40.16 13.79
CA ILE A 84 1.35 -39.13 12.85
C ILE A 84 1.81 -37.73 13.26
N ASN A 85 1.67 -37.36 14.53
CA ASN A 85 1.87 -35.99 15.01
C ASN A 85 2.94 -35.87 16.10
N ASP A 86 3.71 -36.92 16.36
CA ASP A 86 4.83 -36.82 17.28
C ASP A 86 5.84 -35.80 16.80
N LYS A 87 6.41 -35.05 17.75
CA LYS A 87 7.47 -34.08 17.47
C LYS A 87 8.61 -34.73 16.66
N LYS A 88 8.98 -35.97 16.97
CA LYS A 88 10.01 -36.72 16.26
C LYS A 88 9.62 -37.07 14.82
N THR A 89 8.35 -37.42 14.57
CA THR A 89 7.89 -37.70 13.20
C THR A 89 7.76 -36.43 12.38
N LEU A 90 7.39 -35.32 13.02
CA LEU A 90 7.36 -33.99 12.41
C LEU A 90 8.78 -33.50 12.07
N GLU A 91 9.74 -33.58 13.00
CA GLU A 91 11.14 -33.21 12.76
C GLU A 91 11.79 -34.08 11.68
N ALA A 92 11.46 -35.38 11.62
CA ALA A 92 11.97 -36.28 10.59
C ALA A 92 11.36 -36.00 9.20
N LYS A 93 10.09 -35.56 9.15
CA LYS A 93 9.36 -35.29 7.90
C LYS A 93 9.58 -33.87 7.38
N TYR A 94 9.79 -32.93 8.30
CA TYR A 94 9.98 -31.51 8.05
C TYR A 94 11.24 -31.05 8.80
N PRO A 95 12.44 -31.42 8.29
CA PRO A 95 13.68 -30.91 8.86
C PRO A 95 13.70 -29.38 8.75
N ASP A 96 14.38 -28.73 9.69
CA ASP A 96 14.55 -27.27 9.66
C ASP A 96 15.27 -26.86 8.37
N TYR A 97 14.73 -25.84 7.69
CA TYR A 97 15.37 -25.27 6.51
C TYR A 97 16.73 -24.68 6.91
N PRO A 98 17.76 -24.80 6.06
CA PRO A 98 19.05 -24.18 6.32
C PRO A 98 18.85 -22.66 6.43
N ALA A 99 19.27 -22.09 7.56
CA ALA A 99 19.28 -20.65 7.73
C ALA A 99 20.37 -20.06 6.83
N LEU A 100 19.95 -19.49 5.69
CA LEU A 100 20.84 -18.77 4.79
C LEU A 100 21.21 -17.43 5.42
N THR A 101 22.45 -17.00 5.25
CA THR A 101 22.86 -15.67 5.70
C THR A 101 22.28 -14.58 4.80
N GLU A 102 22.12 -13.35 5.31
CA GLU A 102 21.64 -12.19 4.53
C GLU A 102 22.44 -11.96 3.23
N ALA A 103 23.71 -12.36 3.21
CA ALA A 103 24.56 -12.24 2.02
C ALA A 103 24.27 -13.33 0.96
N GLU A 104 23.79 -14.50 1.39
CA GLU A 104 23.45 -15.63 0.51
C GLU A 104 22.00 -15.56 0.04
N ASP A 105 21.10 -15.00 0.87
CA ASP A 105 19.69 -14.84 0.58
C ASP A 105 19.13 -13.48 1.05
N PRO A 106 19.42 -12.40 0.31
CA PRO A 106 18.90 -11.07 0.64
C PRO A 106 17.36 -10.97 0.53
N GLY A 107 16.72 -11.91 -0.17
CA GLY A 107 15.28 -11.95 -0.37
C GLY A 107 14.55 -12.79 0.68
N MET A 108 15.29 -13.50 1.55
CA MET A 108 14.76 -14.52 2.46
C MET A 108 13.86 -15.53 1.75
N ASN A 109 14.18 -15.88 0.49
CA ASN A 109 13.37 -16.71 -0.38
C ASN A 109 13.84 -18.18 -0.45
N GLY A 110 14.81 -18.57 0.38
CA GLY A 110 15.34 -19.92 0.45
C GLY A 110 16.19 -20.32 -0.75
N GLY A 111 16.79 -19.35 -1.45
CA GLY A 111 17.59 -19.60 -2.65
C GLY A 111 16.75 -19.89 -3.91
N TYR A 112 15.47 -19.52 -3.89
CA TYR A 112 14.58 -19.67 -5.03
C TYR A 112 14.99 -18.71 -6.17
N VAL A 113 15.02 -19.23 -7.40
CA VAL A 113 15.38 -18.42 -8.58
C VAL A 113 14.23 -17.47 -8.89
N ASN A 114 14.35 -16.22 -8.43
CA ASN A 114 13.30 -15.23 -8.60
C ASN A 114 13.51 -14.43 -9.91
N PRO A 115 12.68 -14.64 -10.96
CA PRO A 115 12.74 -13.81 -12.17
C PRO A 115 12.39 -12.34 -11.87
N PRO A 116 12.62 -11.40 -12.81
CA PRO A 116 12.26 -10.00 -12.61
C PRO A 116 10.77 -9.79 -12.26
N PHE A 117 10.50 -8.82 -11.39
CA PHE A 117 9.15 -8.41 -10.99
C PHE A 117 8.44 -7.70 -12.15
N ILE A 118 7.88 -8.47 -13.09
CA ILE A 118 7.17 -7.97 -14.27
C ILE A 118 5.85 -8.70 -14.38
N LYS A 119 4.76 -7.94 -14.42
CA LYS A 119 3.42 -8.49 -14.57
C LYS A 119 3.24 -9.16 -15.93
N ARG A 120 2.57 -10.32 -15.94
CA ARG A 120 2.28 -11.08 -17.17
C ARG A 120 1.47 -10.31 -18.21
N GLN A 121 0.71 -9.32 -17.77
CA GLN A 121 -0.02 -8.39 -18.62
C GLN A 121 0.87 -7.65 -19.63
N HIS A 122 2.11 -7.34 -19.26
CA HIS A 122 3.07 -6.62 -20.13
C HIS A 122 3.86 -7.55 -21.05
N ARG A 123 3.70 -8.87 -20.92
CA ARG A 123 4.25 -9.82 -21.88
C ARG A 123 3.52 -9.72 -23.21
N ASP A 124 4.23 -10.01 -24.30
CA ASP A 124 3.68 -9.96 -25.65
C ASP A 124 2.38 -10.77 -25.76
N PRO A 125 1.22 -10.12 -26.04
CA PRO A 125 -0.05 -10.82 -26.18
C PRO A 125 -0.11 -11.75 -27.40
N TYR A 126 0.72 -11.51 -28.42
CA TYR A 126 0.74 -12.30 -29.66
C TYR A 126 1.82 -13.39 -29.64
N GLY A 127 2.57 -13.50 -28.54
CA GLY A 127 3.61 -14.50 -28.37
C GLY A 127 3.08 -15.94 -28.47
N ASN A 128 3.91 -16.85 -28.98
CA ASN A 128 3.55 -18.27 -29.06
C ASN A 128 3.73 -19.00 -27.71
N TRP A 129 2.98 -18.59 -26.69
CA TRP A 129 3.01 -19.18 -25.35
C TRP A 129 2.41 -20.59 -25.32
N TRP A 130 2.96 -21.46 -24.46
CA TRP A 130 2.39 -22.78 -24.16
C TRP A 130 1.02 -22.65 -23.47
N ASP A 131 0.96 -21.82 -22.43
CA ASP A 131 -0.29 -21.38 -21.80
C ASP A 131 -0.63 -19.98 -22.34
N LYS A 132 -1.65 -19.93 -23.19
CA LYS A 132 -2.11 -18.71 -23.85
C LYS A 132 -2.78 -17.72 -22.90
N GLN A 133 -3.37 -18.21 -21.81
CA GLN A 133 -4.13 -17.38 -20.87
C GLN A 133 -3.17 -16.61 -19.95
N GLU A 134 -2.21 -17.30 -19.34
CA GLU A 134 -1.20 -16.69 -18.46
C GLU A 134 0.04 -16.16 -19.21
N ARG A 135 0.09 -16.34 -20.53
CA ARG A 135 1.25 -15.98 -21.36
C ARG A 135 2.55 -16.60 -20.81
N ARG A 136 2.50 -17.91 -20.57
CA ARG A 136 3.53 -18.71 -19.89
C ARG A 136 4.06 -19.83 -20.78
N ASN A 137 5.38 -20.07 -20.74
CA ASN A 137 5.97 -21.28 -21.28
C ASN A 137 6.12 -22.38 -20.21
N PHE A 138 6.06 -23.64 -20.63
CA PHE A 138 6.25 -24.77 -19.72
C PHE A 138 7.70 -24.77 -19.17
N GLY A 139 7.85 -24.94 -17.85
CA GLY A 139 9.16 -24.97 -17.20
C GLY A 139 9.86 -23.61 -17.03
N GLU A 140 9.21 -22.49 -17.38
CA GLU A 140 9.77 -21.17 -17.07
C GLU A 140 9.80 -20.94 -15.54
N PRO A 141 10.87 -20.35 -14.98
CA PRO A 141 10.88 -19.93 -13.57
C PRO A 141 9.72 -18.97 -13.29
N VAL A 142 9.01 -19.22 -12.19
CA VAL A 142 7.84 -18.44 -11.77
C VAL A 142 8.28 -17.50 -10.66
N HIS A 143 7.90 -16.22 -10.72
CA HIS A 143 8.17 -15.26 -9.65
C HIS A 143 7.50 -15.70 -8.35
N GLU A 144 8.08 -15.40 -7.20
CA GLU A 144 7.49 -15.77 -5.89
C GLU A 144 6.09 -15.18 -5.71
N ASP A 145 5.93 -13.88 -5.99
CA ASP A 145 4.65 -13.16 -6.00
C ASP A 145 3.87 -13.34 -7.33
N HIS A 146 3.82 -14.58 -7.84
CA HIS A 146 3.11 -14.86 -9.10
C HIS A 146 1.59 -14.63 -9.00
N ASP A 147 1.02 -14.73 -7.81
CA ASP A 147 -0.37 -14.36 -7.55
C ASP A 147 -0.64 -12.87 -7.82
N LEU A 148 0.31 -11.99 -7.48
CA LEU A 148 0.27 -10.56 -7.78
C LEU A 148 0.65 -10.25 -9.23
N LEU A 149 1.62 -10.97 -9.80
CA LEU A 149 2.09 -10.76 -11.17
C LEU A 149 1.28 -11.54 -12.24
N GLY A 150 0.29 -12.32 -11.81
CA GLY A 150 -0.60 -13.12 -12.64
C GLY A 150 -1.44 -12.28 -13.61
N ILE A 151 -2.00 -12.91 -14.65
CA ILE A 151 -2.91 -12.19 -15.55
C ILE A 151 -4.23 -11.82 -14.87
N PHE A 152 -4.64 -12.60 -13.87
CA PHE A 152 -5.88 -12.42 -13.12
C PHE A 152 -5.78 -11.43 -11.97
N SER A 153 -4.59 -10.89 -11.69
CA SER A 153 -4.43 -9.84 -10.69
C SER A 153 -4.90 -8.48 -11.25
N PRO A 154 -5.22 -7.49 -10.39
CA PRO A 154 -5.75 -6.19 -10.80
C PRO A 154 -4.92 -5.52 -11.90
N TYR A 155 -5.59 -5.13 -13.00
CA TYR A 155 -4.94 -4.63 -14.22
C TYR A 155 -4.05 -3.41 -13.95
N GLU A 156 -2.84 -3.42 -14.50
CA GLU A 156 -1.86 -2.34 -14.35
C GLU A 156 -1.97 -1.36 -15.53
N TYR A 157 -2.21 -0.09 -15.24
CA TYR A 157 -2.33 0.94 -16.26
C TYR A 157 -1.00 1.68 -16.43
N THR A 158 -0.52 1.80 -17.68
CA THR A 158 0.80 2.40 -18.00
C THR A 158 0.73 3.86 -18.46
N TRP A 159 -0.46 4.43 -18.60
CA TRP A 159 -0.63 5.78 -19.13
C TRP A 159 -0.40 6.88 -18.08
N THR A 160 -0.49 6.56 -16.78
CA THR A 160 -0.21 7.49 -15.67
C THR A 160 0.33 6.72 -14.46
N THR A 161 0.91 7.44 -13.50
CA THR A 161 1.34 6.88 -12.21
C THR A 161 0.32 7.23 -11.12
N ALA A 162 0.38 6.52 -9.98
CA ALA A 162 -0.60 6.66 -8.90
C ALA A 162 -0.71 8.10 -8.36
N GLY A 163 0.40 8.84 -8.26
CA GLY A 163 0.42 10.22 -7.75
C GLY A 163 -0.38 11.20 -8.62
N PRO A 164 0.00 11.41 -9.89
CA PRO A 164 -0.76 12.23 -10.83
C PRO A 164 -2.19 11.74 -11.04
N GLY A 165 -2.42 10.42 -11.09
CA GLY A 165 -3.77 9.84 -11.19
C GLY A 165 -4.67 10.24 -10.01
N ALA A 166 -4.14 10.20 -8.79
CA ALA A 166 -4.86 10.64 -7.60
C ALA A 166 -5.14 12.15 -7.63
N LEU A 167 -4.23 12.97 -8.16
CA LEU A 167 -4.47 14.40 -8.34
C LEU A 167 -5.58 14.67 -9.37
N MET A 168 -5.62 13.94 -10.49
CA MET A 168 -6.67 14.08 -11.51
C MET A 168 -8.05 13.73 -10.94
N ILE A 169 -8.16 12.58 -10.27
CA ILE A 169 -9.43 12.16 -9.66
C ILE A 169 -9.81 13.11 -8.52
N GLY A 170 -8.85 13.48 -7.67
CA GLY A 170 -9.07 14.38 -6.54
C GLY A 170 -9.53 15.76 -6.98
N THR A 171 -8.92 16.33 -8.01
CA THR A 171 -9.33 17.63 -8.57
C THR A 171 -10.71 17.55 -9.22
N PHE A 172 -11.03 16.48 -9.94
CA PHE A 172 -12.37 16.24 -10.47
C PHE A 172 -13.43 16.20 -9.35
N VAL A 173 -13.22 15.36 -8.33
CA VAL A 173 -14.16 15.24 -7.21
C VAL A 173 -14.28 16.57 -6.44
N ALA A 174 -13.16 17.24 -6.18
CA ALA A 174 -13.15 18.51 -5.46
C ALA A 174 -13.92 19.59 -6.23
N THR A 175 -13.65 19.75 -7.53
CA THR A 175 -14.36 20.73 -8.36
C THR A 175 -15.85 20.43 -8.47
N PHE A 176 -16.23 19.15 -8.64
CA PHE A 176 -17.61 18.73 -8.64
C PHE A 176 -18.32 19.10 -7.32
N LEU A 177 -17.73 18.77 -6.18
CA LEU A 177 -18.30 19.08 -4.86
C LEU A 177 -18.34 20.58 -4.58
N VAL A 178 -17.35 21.35 -5.04
CA VAL A 178 -17.37 22.82 -4.95
C VAL A 178 -18.55 23.39 -5.74
N VAL A 179 -18.81 22.91 -6.95
CA VAL A 179 -19.95 23.37 -7.76
C VAL A 179 -21.27 22.99 -7.10
N VAL A 180 -21.42 21.75 -6.64
CA VAL A 180 -22.65 21.32 -5.94
C VAL A 180 -22.86 22.12 -4.65
N GLY A 181 -21.80 22.34 -3.87
CA GLY A 181 -21.86 23.14 -2.65
C GLY A 181 -22.19 24.60 -2.93
N ALA A 182 -21.62 25.19 -3.99
CA ALA A 182 -21.94 26.55 -4.41
C ALA A 182 -23.40 26.66 -4.82
N ILE A 183 -23.92 25.71 -5.60
CA ILE A 183 -25.34 25.67 -5.96
C ILE A 183 -26.18 25.57 -4.68
N TYR A 184 -25.86 24.66 -3.76
CA TYR A 184 -26.62 24.49 -2.52
C TYR A 184 -26.73 25.78 -1.69
N VAL A 185 -25.67 26.59 -1.62
CA VAL A 185 -25.67 27.85 -0.84
C VAL A 185 -26.29 29.02 -1.61
N THR A 186 -26.19 29.03 -2.94
CA THR A 186 -26.66 30.15 -3.78
C THR A 186 -28.08 29.96 -4.31
N TYR A 187 -28.61 28.74 -4.26
CA TYR A 187 -29.92 28.46 -4.79
C TYR A 187 -30.99 29.14 -3.92
N PRO A 188 -31.91 29.91 -4.52
CA PRO A 188 -32.94 30.59 -3.76
C PRO A 188 -33.86 29.57 -3.09
N ASP A 189 -34.35 29.94 -1.90
CA ASP A 189 -35.33 29.14 -1.19
C ASP A 189 -36.58 28.92 -2.03
N ARG A 190 -37.26 27.81 -1.72
CA ARG A 190 -38.45 27.40 -2.45
C ARG A 190 -39.53 28.48 -2.30
N PRO A 191 -40.16 28.95 -3.39
CA PRO A 191 -41.18 30.01 -3.34
C PRO A 191 -42.53 29.51 -2.79
N THR A 192 -42.54 28.43 -2.02
CA THR A 192 -43.76 27.83 -1.46
C THR A 192 -43.62 27.75 0.04
N PHE A 193 -44.63 28.23 0.76
CA PHE A 193 -44.72 28.01 2.19
C PHE A 193 -44.77 26.51 2.50
N PRO A 194 -44.06 26.05 3.55
CA PRO A 194 -44.17 24.66 4.00
C PRO A 194 -45.62 24.33 4.35
N ARG A 195 -46.03 23.08 4.11
CA ARG A 195 -47.38 22.65 4.44
C ARG A 195 -47.59 22.64 5.95
N GLU A 196 -48.65 23.28 6.39
CA GLU A 196 -49.06 23.32 7.79
C GLU A 196 -50.08 22.22 8.08
N PHE A 197 -50.08 21.76 9.32
CA PHE A 197 -50.97 20.72 9.79
C PHE A 197 -51.62 21.12 11.12
N GLU A 198 -52.87 20.71 11.30
CA GLU A 198 -53.64 20.95 12.52
C GLU A 198 -52.89 20.36 13.74
N ASN A 199 -52.65 21.18 14.76
CA ASN A 199 -51.90 20.84 15.97
C ASN A 199 -50.50 20.20 15.71
N GLY A 200 -49.89 20.46 14.54
CA GLY A 200 -48.60 19.91 14.15
C GLY A 200 -48.54 18.37 14.12
N LEU A 201 -49.69 17.70 13.95
CA LEU A 201 -49.83 16.24 14.03
C LEU A 201 -49.22 15.62 15.31
N GLN A 202 -49.22 16.38 16.41
CA GLN A 202 -48.47 16.00 17.62
C GLN A 202 -48.98 14.68 18.22
N ARG A 203 -50.28 14.38 18.12
CA ARG A 203 -50.86 13.13 18.60
C ARG A 203 -50.45 11.95 17.72
N GLU A 204 -50.42 12.15 16.41
CA GLU A 204 -50.14 11.14 15.39
C GLU A 204 -48.64 10.81 15.31
N LEU A 205 -47.77 11.78 15.57
CA LEU A 205 -46.31 11.63 15.48
C LEU A 205 -45.66 11.04 16.75
N GLY A 206 -46.43 10.72 17.78
CA GLY A 206 -45.92 10.08 18.99
C GLY A 206 -46.01 10.92 20.26
N GLY A 207 -46.84 11.96 20.28
CA GLY A 207 -47.15 12.75 21.47
C GLY A 207 -46.08 13.80 21.80
N ALA A 208 -46.11 14.31 23.03
CA ALA A 208 -45.30 15.44 23.47
C ALA A 208 -43.77 15.24 23.36
N SER A 209 -43.30 13.99 23.25
CA SER A 209 -41.88 13.66 23.10
C SER A 209 -41.38 13.60 21.65
N ALA A 210 -42.26 13.67 20.66
CA ALA A 210 -41.90 13.56 19.26
C ALA A 210 -41.74 14.94 18.59
N LEU A 211 -40.89 15.00 17.54
CA LEU A 211 -40.79 16.17 16.67
C LEU A 211 -42.13 16.38 15.97
N ARG A 212 -42.80 17.49 16.29
CA ARG A 212 -44.06 17.91 15.67
C ARG A 212 -43.84 18.42 14.25
N ALA A 213 -44.85 18.30 13.40
CA ALA A 213 -44.91 19.01 12.13
C ALA A 213 -45.21 20.50 12.35
N ARG A 214 -44.99 21.31 11.31
CA ARG A 214 -45.32 22.76 11.32
C ARG A 214 -46.83 22.95 11.52
N GLN A 215 -47.19 23.90 12.36
CA GLN A 215 -48.58 24.29 12.63
C GLN A 215 -48.80 25.77 12.29
N GLU A 216 -50.08 26.15 12.17
CA GLU A 216 -50.48 27.54 11.97
C GLU A 216 -49.99 28.41 13.14
N GLY A 217 -49.35 29.54 12.83
CA GLY A 217 -48.77 30.47 13.81
C GLY A 217 -47.32 30.19 14.22
N ASP A 218 -46.68 29.17 13.65
CA ASP A 218 -45.22 29.03 13.73
C ASP A 218 -44.50 30.12 12.93
N GLU A 219 -43.31 30.52 13.40
CA GLU A 219 -42.49 31.53 12.73
C GLU A 219 -42.19 31.14 11.26
N ASP A 220 -42.32 32.11 10.36
CA ASP A 220 -42.02 31.93 8.94
C ASP A 220 -40.55 31.55 8.73
N PRO A 221 -40.27 30.60 7.83
CA PRO A 221 -38.92 30.10 7.58
C PRO A 221 -38.03 31.11 6.85
#